data_AF-A0A0F2Q9Z7-F1
#
_entry.id   AF-A0A0F2Q9Z7-F1
#
_cell.length_a   1.000
_cell.length_b   1.000
_cell.length_c   1.000
_cell.angle_alpha   90.00
_cell.angle_beta   90.00
_cell.angle_gamma   90.00
#
_symmetry.space_group_name_H-M   'P 1'
#
loop_
_entity.id
_entity.type
_entity.pdbx_description
1 polymer ?
#
loop_
_entity_poly.entity_id
_entity_poly.type
_entity_poly.pdbx_seq_one_letter_code
_entity_poly.pdbx_strand_id
1 'polypeptide(L)'
;MRQKFHNFINVLEPEDSLSLSLFNSESFYWLTSATAIAFATEELLKYQDRFPDLSLKPIKPMSSEPLIKSFQESVKSGETTDQVKKEAQEAALYNLAILVSFAKGSLTFDPIAGLILGKTFATYWLIYKLIELEWQQILNLEEINETYLLLDTVILDHEELDNLEKHCLDGNISRDDRVYLSSHWERVKYFWVNLHEDLQLLTAGYIKFNPPY
;
A
#
# COMPACT_ATOMS: atom_id res chain seq x y z
N MET A 1 -10.26 -3.92 -9.41
CA MET A 1 -8.95 -3.23 -9.42
C MET A 1 -8.64 -2.63 -10.80
N ARG A 2 -8.45 -3.42 -11.87
CA ARG A 2 -8.18 -2.92 -13.24
C ARG A 2 -9.14 -1.84 -13.77
N GLN A 3 -10.45 -1.96 -13.53
CA GLN A 3 -11.45 -1.04 -14.08
C GLN A 3 -11.55 0.30 -13.31
N LYS A 4 -11.29 0.31 -11.99
CA LYS A 4 -11.14 1.56 -11.22
C LYS A 4 -9.82 2.27 -11.57
N PHE A 5 -8.79 1.50 -11.89
CA PHE A 5 -7.45 1.96 -12.24
C PHE A 5 -7.37 2.56 -13.66
N HIS A 6 -8.08 2.01 -14.64
CA HIS A 6 -8.13 2.59 -16.00
C HIS A 6 -8.76 4.00 -16.04
N ASN A 7 -9.59 4.33 -15.04
CA ASN A 7 -10.13 5.67 -14.87
C ASN A 7 -9.18 6.60 -14.11
N PHE A 8 -8.15 6.08 -13.44
CA PHE A 8 -7.13 6.86 -12.73
C PHE A 8 -6.08 7.42 -13.70
N ILE A 9 -5.65 6.62 -14.69
CA ILE A 9 -4.59 6.98 -15.66
C ILE A 9 -5.05 8.05 -16.68
N ASN A 10 -6.34 8.21 -16.96
CA ASN A 10 -6.85 9.04 -18.06
C ASN A 10 -7.14 10.52 -17.72
N VAL A 11 -6.64 11.06 -16.61
CA VAL A 11 -7.16 12.35 -16.07
C VAL A 11 -6.21 13.54 -16.16
N LEU A 12 -4.95 13.42 -16.61
CA LEU A 12 -4.00 14.54 -16.49
C LEU A 12 -3.19 14.74 -17.77
N GLU A 13 -3.56 15.74 -18.58
CA GLU A 13 -2.57 16.45 -19.41
C GLU A 13 -1.85 17.46 -18.49
N PRO A 14 -0.52 17.37 -18.32
CA PRO A 14 0.18 18.24 -17.40
C PRO A 14 0.43 19.61 -18.04
N GLU A 15 -0.06 20.68 -17.39
CA GLU A 15 0.52 22.02 -17.56
C GLU A 15 1.85 22.09 -16.77
N ASP A 16 2.89 22.61 -17.42
CA ASP A 16 4.34 22.54 -17.11
C ASP A 16 4.83 23.09 -15.73
N SER A 17 4.06 23.09 -14.65
CA SER A 17 4.57 23.53 -13.34
C SER A 17 3.87 22.98 -12.10
N LEU A 18 3.57 21.67 -12.07
CA LEU A 18 3.20 21.05 -10.78
C LEU A 18 4.38 21.16 -9.79
N SER A 19 4.11 21.80 -8.65
CA SER A 19 5.17 22.32 -7.78
C SER A 19 5.90 21.21 -7.01
N LEU A 20 7.23 21.16 -7.10
CA LEU A 20 8.11 20.35 -6.23
C LEU A 20 7.73 20.46 -4.74
N SER A 21 7.20 21.61 -4.33
CA SER A 21 6.71 21.86 -2.97
C SER A 21 5.56 20.95 -2.54
N LEU A 22 4.71 20.49 -3.45
CA LEU A 22 3.63 19.55 -3.11
C LEU A 22 4.19 18.19 -2.70
N PHE A 23 5.13 17.64 -3.48
CA PHE A 23 5.76 16.34 -3.24
C PHE A 23 6.63 16.31 -1.99
N ASN A 24 7.24 17.45 -1.69
CA ASN A 24 8.02 17.65 -0.49
C ASN A 24 7.17 18.07 0.71
N SER A 25 5.85 18.09 0.58
CA SER A 25 4.95 18.37 1.68
C SER A 25 4.64 17.10 2.48
N GLU A 26 4.66 17.24 3.80
CA GLU A 26 4.25 16.17 4.71
C GLU A 26 2.79 15.75 4.44
N SER A 27 1.93 16.71 4.10
CA SER A 27 0.52 16.45 3.80
C SER A 27 0.33 15.53 2.59
N PHE A 28 1.12 15.71 1.54
CA PHE A 28 1.06 14.85 0.36
C PHE A 28 1.66 13.47 0.64
N TYR A 29 2.74 13.39 1.44
CA TYR A 29 3.25 12.12 1.95
C TYR A 29 2.16 11.32 2.70
N TRP A 30 1.41 11.98 3.58
CA TRP A 30 0.30 11.35 4.29
C TRP A 30 -0.78 10.85 3.34
N LEU A 31 -1.13 11.64 2.32
CA LEU A 31 -2.16 11.28 1.35
C LEU A 31 -1.76 10.07 0.48
N THR A 32 -0.51 10.03 0.01
CA THR A 32 0.06 8.89 -0.71
C THR A 32 0.06 7.64 0.16
N SER A 33 0.57 7.75 1.39
CA SER A 33 0.64 6.64 2.35
C SER A 33 -0.75 6.11 2.69
N ALA A 34 -1.70 6.99 3.01
CA ALA A 34 -3.08 6.62 3.32
C ALA A 34 -3.74 5.88 2.16
N THR A 35 -3.52 6.36 0.93
CA THR A 35 -4.09 5.74 -0.27
C THR A 35 -3.54 4.33 -0.48
N ALA A 36 -2.22 4.15 -0.44
CA ALA A 36 -1.58 2.84 -0.58
C ALA A 36 -2.02 1.85 0.51
N ILE A 37 -2.10 2.30 1.77
CA ILE A 37 -2.56 1.50 2.91
C ILE A 37 -4.04 1.12 2.76
N ALA A 38 -4.89 2.03 2.29
CA ALA A 38 -6.30 1.75 2.05
C ALA A 38 -6.49 0.65 1.00
N PHE A 39 -5.76 0.71 -0.13
CA PHE A 39 -5.78 -0.34 -1.14
C PHE A 39 -5.28 -1.69 -0.60
N ALA A 40 -4.20 -1.70 0.19
CA ALA A 40 -3.71 -2.92 0.83
C ALA A 40 -4.76 -3.51 1.79
N THR A 41 -5.51 -2.67 2.51
CA THR A 41 -6.55 -3.13 3.43
C THR A 41 -7.80 -3.63 2.68
N GLU A 42 -8.15 -3.01 1.55
CA GLU A 42 -9.17 -3.54 0.65
C GLU A 42 -8.76 -4.88 0.03
N GLU A 43 -7.46 -5.09 -0.24
CA GLU A 43 -6.94 -6.39 -0.68
C GLU A 43 -7.19 -7.48 0.36
N LEU A 44 -6.89 -7.18 1.64
CA LEU A 44 -7.15 -8.09 2.75
C LEU A 44 -8.62 -8.51 2.82
N LEU A 45 -9.56 -7.59 2.58
CA LEU A 45 -10.99 -7.89 2.62
C LEU A 45 -11.43 -8.94 1.60
N LYS A 46 -10.80 -9.00 0.43
CA LYS A 46 -11.16 -9.98 -0.61
C LYS A 46 -11.04 -11.42 -0.12
N TYR A 47 -10.24 -11.65 0.92
CA TYR A 47 -9.94 -12.96 1.47
C TYR A 47 -10.83 -13.35 2.65
N GLN A 48 -11.66 -12.44 3.18
CA GLN A 48 -12.66 -12.76 4.21
C GLN A 48 -13.65 -13.82 3.72
N ASP A 49 -14.11 -13.69 2.48
CA ASP A 49 -15.06 -14.64 1.89
C ASP A 49 -14.38 -15.86 1.25
N ARG A 50 -13.10 -15.74 0.87
CA ARG A 50 -12.34 -16.81 0.17
C ARG A 50 -11.77 -17.85 1.12
N PHE A 51 -11.52 -17.49 2.37
CA PHE A 51 -10.99 -18.40 3.38
C PHE A 51 -11.81 -18.30 4.69
N PRO A 52 -12.92 -19.03 4.81
CA PRO A 52 -13.82 -18.93 5.98
C PRO A 52 -13.17 -19.30 7.32
N ASP A 53 -12.13 -20.14 7.26
CA ASP A 53 -11.38 -20.60 8.44
C ASP A 53 -10.43 -19.51 8.99
N LEU A 54 -10.13 -18.49 8.18
CA LEU A 54 -9.50 -17.28 8.68
C LEU A 54 -10.51 -16.54 9.55
N SER A 55 -10.38 -16.71 10.87
CA SER A 55 -11.14 -15.98 11.89
C SER A 55 -10.77 -14.49 11.91
N LEU A 56 -11.03 -13.80 10.81
CA LEU A 56 -10.98 -12.36 10.68
C LEU A 56 -12.25 -11.81 11.33
N LYS A 57 -12.09 -10.98 12.36
CA LYS A 57 -13.22 -10.16 12.85
C LYS A 57 -13.75 -9.34 11.67
N PRO A 58 -15.04 -8.97 11.63
CA PRO A 58 -15.54 -8.06 10.62
C PRO A 58 -14.70 -6.78 10.59
N ILE A 59 -14.05 -6.53 9.46
CA ILE A 59 -13.22 -5.35 9.23
C ILE A 59 -14.03 -4.40 8.36
N LYS A 60 -14.11 -3.12 8.76
CA LYS A 60 -14.65 -2.06 7.92
C LYS A 60 -13.56 -1.02 7.68
N PRO A 61 -12.77 -1.13 6.60
CA PRO A 61 -11.69 -0.19 6.34
C PRO A 61 -12.25 1.17 5.95
N MET A 62 -11.42 2.20 6.10
CA MET A 62 -11.64 3.46 5.42
C MET A 62 -11.29 3.27 3.94
N SER A 63 -12.28 3.48 3.08
CA SER A 63 -12.17 3.26 1.62
C SER A 63 -11.07 4.12 0.99
N SER A 64 -10.45 3.61 -0.06
CA SER A 64 -9.50 4.34 -0.90
C SER A 64 -10.17 5.43 -1.74
N GLU A 65 -11.46 5.31 -2.07
CA GLU A 65 -12.15 6.22 -3.01
C GLU A 65 -12.12 7.71 -2.58
N PRO A 66 -12.44 8.06 -1.32
CA PRO A 66 -12.32 9.45 -0.87
C PRO A 66 -10.89 9.98 -0.94
N LEU A 67 -9.90 9.14 -0.61
CA LEU A 67 -8.48 9.53 -0.63
C LEU A 67 -7.99 9.79 -2.05
N ILE A 68 -8.41 8.97 -3.03
CA ILE A 68 -8.13 9.20 -4.46
C ILE A 68 -8.72 10.54 -4.91
N LYS A 69 -9.94 10.87 -4.47
CA LYS A 69 -10.56 12.15 -4.82
C LYS A 69 -9.75 13.32 -4.23
N SER A 70 -9.39 13.25 -2.96
CA SER A 70 -8.53 14.27 -2.32
C SER A 70 -7.17 14.36 -3.00
N PHE A 71 -6.62 13.24 -3.48
CA PHE A 71 -5.38 13.20 -4.27
C PHE A 71 -5.52 13.97 -5.57
N GLN A 72 -6.58 13.69 -6.34
CA GLN A 72 -6.86 14.39 -7.61
C GLN A 72 -7.09 15.89 -7.41
N GLU A 73 -7.79 16.30 -6.34
CA GLU A 73 -8.03 17.70 -6.03
C GLU A 73 -6.74 18.43 -5.59
N SER A 74 -5.90 17.76 -4.79
CA SER A 74 -4.61 18.33 -4.34
C SER A 74 -3.65 18.51 -5.51
N VAL A 75 -3.64 17.55 -6.45
CA VAL A 75 -2.87 17.63 -7.69
C VAL A 75 -3.33 18.79 -8.56
N LYS A 76 -4.65 18.93 -8.79
CA LYS A 76 -5.20 20.00 -9.64
C LYS A 76 -4.96 21.39 -9.06
N SER A 77 -4.94 21.51 -7.74
CA SER A 77 -4.72 22.79 -7.04
C SER A 77 -3.24 23.08 -6.78
N GLY A 78 -2.37 22.07 -6.83
CA GLY A 78 -0.94 22.20 -6.51
C GLY A 78 -0.65 22.28 -5.01
N GLU A 79 -1.65 22.11 -4.14
CA GLU A 79 -1.54 22.22 -2.68
C GLU A 79 -2.43 21.21 -1.95
N THR A 80 -2.15 21.00 -0.66
CA THR A 80 -2.98 20.19 0.24
C THR A 80 -3.46 21.04 1.41
N THR A 81 -4.68 20.82 1.87
CA THR A 81 -5.21 21.49 3.07
C THR A 81 -4.88 20.71 4.35
N ASP A 82 -4.87 21.39 5.50
CA ASP A 82 -4.71 20.76 6.82
C ASP A 82 -5.80 19.71 7.10
N GLN A 83 -7.01 19.94 6.57
CA GLN A 83 -8.11 18.99 6.69
C GLN A 83 -7.80 17.70 5.93
N VAL A 84 -7.29 17.79 4.70
CA VAL A 84 -6.86 16.62 3.91
C VAL A 84 -5.72 15.87 4.61
N LYS A 85 -4.74 16.59 5.18
CA LYS A 85 -3.67 15.98 5.98
C LYS A 85 -4.23 15.17 7.14
N LYS A 86 -5.16 15.76 7.91
CA LYS A 86 -5.76 15.11 9.08
C LYS A 86 -6.58 13.87 8.71
N GLU A 87 -7.38 13.95 7.65
CA GLU A 87 -8.15 12.81 7.12
C GLU A 87 -7.24 11.69 6.63
N ALA A 88 -6.15 12.04 5.94
CA ALA A 88 -5.15 11.07 5.48
C ALA A 88 -4.44 10.40 6.66
N GLN A 89 -4.06 11.15 7.70
CA GLN A 89 -3.47 10.58 8.93
C GLN A 89 -4.41 9.60 9.62
N GLU A 90 -5.68 9.98 9.81
CA GLU A 90 -6.68 9.12 10.41
C GLU A 90 -6.89 7.83 9.60
N ALA A 91 -7.04 7.96 8.28
CA ALA A 91 -7.21 6.83 7.39
C ALA A 91 -5.99 5.90 7.37
N ALA A 92 -4.78 6.46 7.29
CA ALA A 92 -3.53 5.70 7.31
C ALA A 92 -3.40 4.89 8.60
N LEU A 93 -3.51 5.53 9.77
CA LEU A 93 -3.37 4.85 11.06
C LEU A 93 -4.47 3.81 11.30
N TYR A 94 -5.72 4.13 10.95
CA TYR A 94 -6.84 3.21 11.13
C TYR A 94 -6.68 1.94 10.28
N ASN A 95 -6.43 2.10 8.97
CA ASN A 95 -6.27 0.98 8.05
C ASN A 95 -4.99 0.17 8.36
N LEU A 96 -3.92 0.86 8.77
CA LEU A 96 -2.67 0.19 9.13
C LEU A 96 -2.82 -0.62 10.43
N ALA A 97 -3.59 -0.15 11.41
CA ALA A 97 -3.90 -0.92 12.61
C ALA A 97 -4.63 -2.23 12.28
N ILE A 98 -5.48 -2.25 11.25
CA ILE A 98 -6.13 -3.46 10.74
C ILE A 98 -5.08 -4.44 10.19
N LEU A 99 -4.19 -3.97 9.30
CA LEU A 99 -3.13 -4.79 8.69
C LEU A 99 -2.16 -5.34 9.76
N VAL A 100 -1.78 -4.52 10.74
CA VAL A 100 -0.94 -4.94 11.87
C VAL A 100 -1.64 -5.98 12.72
N SER A 101 -2.93 -5.80 13.00
CA SER A 101 -3.72 -6.77 13.77
C SER A 101 -3.77 -8.12 13.05
N PHE A 102 -3.91 -8.10 11.72
CA PHE A 102 -3.83 -9.31 10.89
C PHE A 102 -2.43 -9.95 10.94
N ALA A 103 -1.38 -9.16 10.71
CA ALA A 103 0.01 -9.62 10.72
C ALA A 103 0.44 -10.22 12.07
N LYS A 104 -0.10 -9.70 13.19
CA LYS A 104 0.11 -10.21 14.55
C LYS A 104 -0.83 -11.36 14.93
N GLY A 105 -1.86 -11.63 14.15
CA GLY A 105 -2.90 -12.61 14.45
C GLY A 105 -2.42 -14.06 14.54
N SER A 106 -1.30 -14.39 13.88
CA SER A 106 -0.66 -15.70 14.00
C SER A 106 0.73 -15.61 14.62
N LEU A 107 0.97 -16.46 15.64
CA LEU A 107 2.27 -16.65 16.30
C LEU A 107 3.21 -17.54 15.48
N THR A 108 2.66 -18.46 14.69
CA THR A 108 3.41 -19.39 13.84
C THR A 108 3.10 -19.13 12.37
N PHE A 109 4.00 -19.56 11.50
CA PHE A 109 3.78 -19.46 10.06
C PHE A 109 2.54 -20.29 9.65
N ASP A 110 1.61 -19.63 8.95
CA ASP A 110 0.48 -20.25 8.26
C ASP A 110 0.55 -19.85 6.77
N PRO A 111 0.49 -20.81 5.82
CA PRO A 111 0.63 -20.50 4.40
C PRO A 111 -0.44 -19.53 3.88
N ILE A 112 -1.69 -19.66 4.33
CA ILE A 112 -2.78 -18.81 3.83
C ILE A 112 -2.59 -17.39 4.36
N ALA A 113 -2.30 -17.24 5.65
CA ALA A 113 -1.95 -15.95 6.23
C ALA A 113 -0.70 -15.33 5.56
N GLY A 114 0.31 -16.14 5.26
CA GLY A 114 1.52 -15.73 4.54
C GLY A 114 1.21 -15.21 3.13
N LEU A 115 0.37 -15.92 2.38
CA LEU A 115 -0.10 -15.51 1.05
C LEU A 115 -0.82 -14.16 1.14
N ILE A 116 -1.80 -14.03 2.04
CA ILE A 116 -2.60 -12.81 2.18
C ILE A 116 -1.70 -11.63 2.58
N LEU A 117 -0.77 -11.84 3.52
CA LEU A 117 0.21 -10.81 3.87
C LEU A 117 1.04 -10.39 2.65
N GLY A 118 1.57 -11.35 1.89
CA GLY A 118 2.29 -11.07 0.64
C GLY A 118 1.46 -10.25 -0.35
N LYS A 119 0.18 -10.59 -0.54
CA LYS A 119 -0.75 -9.86 -1.42
C LYS A 119 -0.96 -8.42 -0.98
N THR A 120 -1.24 -8.20 0.31
CA THR A 120 -1.43 -6.85 0.85
C THR A 120 -0.16 -6.01 0.69
N PHE A 121 1.02 -6.61 0.89
CA PHE A 121 2.32 -5.95 0.75
C PHE A 121 2.62 -5.57 -0.71
N ALA A 122 2.42 -6.51 -1.64
CA ALA A 122 2.58 -6.25 -3.07
C ALA A 122 1.63 -5.12 -3.54
N THR A 123 0.36 -5.16 -3.12
CA THR A 123 -0.61 -4.10 -3.42
C THR A 123 -0.17 -2.74 -2.87
N TYR A 124 0.33 -2.67 -1.64
CA TYR A 124 0.85 -1.42 -1.07
C TYR A 124 1.96 -0.83 -1.91
N TRP A 125 3.01 -1.61 -2.22
CA TRP A 125 4.16 -1.11 -2.96
C TRP A 125 3.81 -0.76 -4.39
N LEU A 126 2.96 -1.54 -5.03
CA LEU A 126 2.46 -1.25 -6.36
C LEU A 126 1.77 0.11 -6.39
N ILE A 127 0.81 0.35 -5.48
CA ILE A 127 0.08 1.62 -5.44
C ILE A 127 0.99 2.79 -5.06
N TYR A 128 1.85 2.61 -4.05
CA TYR A 128 2.77 3.64 -3.60
C TYR A 128 3.72 4.08 -4.73
N LYS A 129 4.32 3.11 -5.43
CA LYS A 129 5.28 3.37 -6.50
C LYS A 129 4.62 3.85 -7.79
N LEU A 130 3.39 3.43 -8.08
CA LEU A 130 2.61 3.99 -9.19
C LEU A 130 2.29 5.46 -8.93
N ILE A 131 1.89 5.80 -7.69
CA ILE A 131 1.70 7.20 -7.33
C ILE A 131 3.00 7.99 -7.53
N GLU A 132 4.15 7.47 -7.10
CA GLU A 132 5.44 8.14 -7.36
C GLU A 132 5.77 8.25 -8.86
N LEU A 133 5.46 7.24 -9.67
CA LEU A 133 5.73 7.23 -11.11
C LEU A 133 4.86 8.18 -11.93
N GLU A 134 3.62 8.45 -11.52
CA GLU A 134 2.79 9.48 -12.17
C GLU A 134 3.49 10.87 -12.17
N TRP A 135 4.56 11.01 -11.39
CA TRP A 135 5.29 12.27 -11.19
C TRP A 135 6.77 12.19 -11.56
N GLN A 136 7.10 11.32 -12.52
CA GLN A 136 8.44 11.16 -13.13
C GLN A 136 9.12 12.46 -13.56
N GLN A 137 8.38 13.56 -13.78
CA GLN A 137 8.96 14.86 -14.11
C GLN A 137 9.79 15.47 -12.97
N ILE A 138 9.62 14.97 -11.74
CA ILE A 138 10.27 15.46 -10.52
C ILE A 138 11.42 14.55 -10.09
N LEU A 139 11.36 13.28 -10.49
CA LEU A 139 12.38 12.28 -10.21
C LEU A 139 13.57 12.43 -11.16
N ASN A 140 14.78 12.22 -10.66
CA ASN A 140 15.95 12.13 -11.53
C ASN A 140 15.98 10.77 -12.26
N LEU A 141 16.79 10.66 -13.32
CA LEU A 141 16.81 9.46 -14.17
C LEU A 141 17.25 8.18 -13.42
N GLU A 142 18.04 8.31 -12.35
CA GLU A 142 18.45 7.18 -11.50
C GLU A 142 17.28 6.71 -10.62
N GLU A 143 16.57 7.63 -9.97
CA GLU A 143 15.37 7.36 -9.16
C GLU A 143 14.23 6.75 -10.00
N ILE A 144 14.07 7.21 -11.24
CA ILE A 144 13.11 6.63 -12.19
C ILE A 144 13.46 5.18 -12.48
N ASN A 145 14.75 4.89 -12.76
CA ASN A 145 15.20 3.52 -13.03
C ASN A 145 15.04 2.62 -11.81
N GLU A 146 15.39 3.08 -10.61
CA GLU A 146 15.18 2.33 -9.37
C GLU A 146 13.69 2.03 -9.14
N THR A 147 12.82 3.00 -9.40
CA THR A 147 11.38 2.83 -9.25
C THR A 147 10.82 1.80 -10.24
N TYR A 148 11.30 1.81 -11.49
CA TYR A 148 10.93 0.78 -12.46
C TYR A 148 11.43 -0.62 -12.07
N LEU A 149 12.69 -0.75 -11.63
CA LEU A 149 13.23 -2.04 -11.17
C LEU A 149 12.46 -2.60 -9.97
N LEU A 150 12.06 -1.73 -9.04
CA LEU A 150 11.23 -2.13 -7.91
C LEU A 150 9.82 -2.54 -8.38
N LEU A 151 9.21 -1.79 -9.30
CA LEU A 151 7.90 -2.14 -9.85
C LEU A 151 7.93 -3.48 -10.61
N ASP A 152 8.96 -3.73 -11.41
CA ASP A 152 9.13 -5.02 -12.09
C ASP A 152 9.20 -6.16 -11.06
N THR A 153 9.96 -5.96 -9.98
CA THR A 153 10.04 -6.93 -8.88
C THR A 153 8.68 -7.15 -8.22
N VAL A 154 7.96 -6.08 -7.88
CA VAL A 154 6.64 -6.15 -7.24
C VAL A 154 5.59 -6.80 -8.16
N ILE A 155 5.66 -6.55 -9.47
CA ILE A 155 4.77 -7.17 -10.46
C ILE A 155 5.03 -8.67 -10.52
N LEU A 156 6.30 -9.09 -10.62
CA LEU A 156 6.68 -10.51 -10.62
C LEU A 156 6.23 -11.20 -9.32
N ASP A 157 6.45 -10.57 -8.16
CA ASP A 157 5.97 -11.07 -6.88
C ASP A 157 4.44 -11.21 -6.86
N HIS A 158 3.71 -10.25 -7.44
CA HIS A 158 2.25 -10.30 -7.50
C HIS A 158 1.74 -11.47 -8.37
N GLU A 159 2.40 -11.72 -9.51
CA GLU A 159 2.10 -12.85 -10.41
C GLU A 159 2.38 -14.19 -9.72
N GLU A 160 3.51 -14.31 -9.03
CA GLU A 160 3.84 -15.52 -8.27
C GLU A 160 2.83 -15.77 -7.15
N LEU A 161 2.45 -14.73 -6.42
CA LEU A 161 1.40 -14.81 -5.40
C LEU A 161 0.03 -15.17 -6.01
N ASP A 162 -0.28 -14.78 -7.25
CA ASP A 162 -1.54 -15.17 -7.93
C ASP A 162 -1.55 -16.66 -8.27
N ASN A 163 -0.39 -17.22 -8.61
CA ASN A 163 -0.24 -18.67 -8.84
C ASN A 163 -0.37 -19.44 -7.51
N LEU A 164 0.31 -18.97 -6.46
CA LEU A 164 0.22 -19.56 -5.12
C LEU A 164 -1.20 -19.49 -4.53
N GLU A 165 -1.96 -18.44 -4.85
CA GLU A 165 -3.35 -18.34 -4.44
C GLU A 165 -4.19 -19.51 -4.99
N LYS A 166 -4.00 -19.88 -6.26
CA LYS A 166 -4.70 -21.04 -6.85
C LYS A 166 -4.33 -22.33 -6.11
N HIS A 167 -3.05 -22.54 -5.81
CA HIS A 167 -2.59 -23.71 -5.07
C HIS A 167 -3.19 -23.77 -3.65
N CYS A 168 -3.31 -22.62 -2.99
CA CYS A 168 -3.92 -22.53 -1.65
C CYS A 168 -5.43 -22.85 -1.69
N LEU A 169 -6.16 -22.33 -2.68
CA LEU A 169 -7.59 -22.60 -2.87
C LEU A 169 -7.86 -24.07 -3.22
N ASP A 170 -6.98 -24.69 -4.00
CA ASP A 170 -7.08 -26.11 -4.37
C ASP A 170 -6.58 -27.06 -3.26
N GLY A 171 -6.06 -26.53 -2.15
CA GLY A 171 -5.49 -27.30 -1.05
C GLY A 171 -4.15 -27.99 -1.36
N ASN A 172 -3.51 -27.65 -2.49
CA ASN A 172 -2.32 -28.31 -3.04
C ASN A 172 -1.05 -27.47 -2.82
N ILE A 173 -0.78 -27.06 -1.57
CA ILE A 173 0.38 -26.24 -1.26
C ILE A 173 1.65 -27.11 -1.21
N SER A 174 2.56 -26.88 -2.15
CA SER A 174 3.82 -27.61 -2.25
C SER A 174 4.80 -27.26 -1.11
N ARG A 175 5.91 -28.01 -0.98
CA ARG A 175 6.97 -27.65 -0.04
C ARG A 175 7.65 -26.34 -0.44
N ASP A 176 7.84 -26.13 -1.73
CA ASP A 176 8.50 -24.94 -2.26
C ASP A 176 7.62 -23.70 -2.05
N ASP A 177 6.31 -23.84 -2.24
CA ASP A 177 5.30 -22.82 -1.94
C ASP A 177 5.37 -22.40 -0.47
N ARG A 178 5.47 -23.38 0.44
CA ARG A 178 5.62 -23.11 1.88
C ARG A 178 6.91 -22.39 2.20
N VAL A 179 8.02 -22.79 1.58
CA VAL A 179 9.33 -22.13 1.78
C VAL A 179 9.26 -20.67 1.30
N TYR A 180 8.75 -20.44 0.10
CA TYR A 180 8.54 -19.09 -0.44
C TYR A 180 7.68 -18.25 0.49
N LEU A 181 6.48 -18.71 0.85
CA LEU A 181 5.57 -17.96 1.70
C LEU A 181 6.16 -17.70 3.10
N SER A 182 6.89 -18.66 3.67
CA SER A 182 7.49 -18.50 5.00
C SER A 182 8.63 -17.48 5.03
N SER A 183 9.44 -17.39 3.97
CA SER A 183 10.55 -16.44 3.90
C SER A 183 10.09 -15.00 3.72
N HIS A 184 8.94 -14.81 3.06
CA HIS A 184 8.31 -13.50 2.87
C HIS A 184 7.44 -13.09 4.07
N TRP A 185 6.77 -14.05 4.70
CA TRP A 185 5.84 -13.81 5.81
C TRP A 185 6.44 -12.98 6.94
N GLU A 186 7.62 -13.36 7.43
CA GLU A 186 8.27 -12.66 8.54
C GLU A 186 8.64 -11.23 8.16
N ARG A 187 9.22 -11.03 6.97
CA ARG A 187 9.60 -9.71 6.46
C ARG A 187 8.40 -8.78 6.31
N VAL A 188 7.32 -9.28 5.72
CA VAL A 188 6.08 -8.51 5.52
C VAL A 188 5.43 -8.18 6.87
N LYS A 189 5.43 -9.12 7.82
CA LYS A 189 4.94 -8.87 9.17
C LYS A 189 5.71 -7.73 9.85
N TYR A 190 7.04 -7.76 9.79
CA TYR A 190 7.87 -6.68 10.34
C TYR A 190 7.63 -5.34 9.63
N PHE A 191 7.50 -5.35 8.30
CA PHE A 191 7.20 -4.14 7.54
C PHE A 191 5.95 -3.41 8.06
N TRP A 192 4.83 -4.12 8.22
CA TRP A 192 3.59 -3.49 8.68
C TRP A 192 3.68 -2.94 10.10
N VAL A 193 4.36 -3.67 10.99
CA VAL A 193 4.55 -3.24 12.37
C VAL A 193 5.43 -1.99 12.44
N ASN A 194 6.56 -1.98 11.73
CA ASN A 194 7.47 -0.86 11.72
C ASN A 194 6.83 0.37 11.09
N LEU A 195 6.14 0.22 9.95
CA LEU A 195 5.42 1.33 9.31
C LEU A 195 4.39 1.94 10.26
N HIS A 196 3.68 1.12 11.05
CA HIS A 196 2.71 1.62 12.02
C HIS A 196 3.36 2.40 13.14
N GLU A 197 4.46 1.90 13.69
CA GLU A 197 5.21 2.58 14.73
C GLU A 197 5.81 3.90 14.22
N ASP A 198 6.40 3.89 13.02
CA ASP A 198 6.97 5.09 12.38
C ASP A 198 5.90 6.17 12.15
N LEU A 199 4.73 5.81 11.60
CA LEU A 199 3.64 6.76 11.40
C LEU A 199 3.08 7.29 12.72
N GLN A 200 2.97 6.45 13.77
CA GLN A 200 2.57 6.91 15.09
C GLN A 200 3.57 7.90 15.70
N LEU A 201 4.86 7.63 15.58
CA LEU A 201 5.92 8.52 16.05
C LEU A 201 5.91 9.85 15.27
N LEU A 202 5.67 9.79 13.96
CA LEU A 202 5.56 10.98 13.11
C LEU A 202 4.36 11.83 13.51
N THR A 203 3.18 11.23 13.66
CA THR A 203 1.96 11.95 14.09
C THR A 203 2.13 12.56 15.49
N ALA A 204 2.83 11.90 16.40
CA ALA A 204 3.10 12.41 17.74
C ALA A 204 4.24 13.44 17.80
N GLY A 205 4.93 13.70 16.67
CA GLY A 205 6.03 14.67 16.59
C GLY A 205 7.34 14.20 17.23
N TYR A 206 7.48 12.91 17.52
CA TYR A 206 8.73 12.34 18.06
C TYR A 206 9.80 12.18 16.98
N ILE A 207 9.40 12.01 15.73
CA ILE A 207 10.28 12.08 14.55
C ILE A 207 9.79 13.21 13.64
N LYS A 208 10.73 13.80 12.89
CA LYS A 208 10.42 14.85 11.93
C LYS A 208 10.17 14.24 10.55
N PHE A 209 9.21 14.80 9.83
CA PHE A 209 9.11 14.55 8.41
C PHE A 209 10.35 15.09 7.70
N ASN A 210 11.00 14.22 6.93
CA ASN A 210 12.06 14.60 6.01
C ASN A 210 11.51 14.40 4.60
N PRO A 211 11.42 15.45 3.78
CA PRO A 211 10.99 15.33 2.40
C PRO A 211 11.84 14.31 1.64
N PRO A 212 11.24 13.52 0.75
CA PRO A 212 11.98 12.55 -0.05
C PRO A 212 12.88 13.18 -1.11
N TYR A 213 12.62 14.43 -1.55
CA TYR A 213 13.35 15.13 -2.62
C TYR A 213 13.81 16.54 -2.23
#